data_AF-A0A9W8HNR4-F1
#
_entry.id   AF-A0A9W8HNR4-F1
#
_cell.length_a   1.000
_cell.length_b   1.000
_cell.length_c   1.000
_cell.angle_alpha   90.00
_cell.angle_beta   90.00
_cell.angle_gamma   90.00
#
_symmetry.space_group_name_H-M   'P 1'
#
loop_
_entity.id
_entity.type
_entity.pdbx_description
1 polymer ?
#
loop_
_entity_poly.entity_id
_entity_poly.type
_entity_poly.pdbx_seq_one_letter_code
_entity_poly.pdbx_strand_id
1 'polypeptide(L)'
;MNRALRISLLALACAALLAGGAAADELEGAAGSGPAAPPAGAPTGPARPAPPELSVANYRLELLLIGLAVGLVANYFSGSQKNAALAAAWEGPISDVLRANFSAVGDGRRVLERDSAADMLFYASGRRHCRFAQGHMVLRARQDPIALASDLLAGAPERLEVEVELEDDAFEGFVFAAVLQKRSRAVGRDRYDISTFASSFRSDRVPARAVVFSECADATGQLLDSGLDAVLADEDALLEEIYVTDCPAEKPESHDFKRAKKVLATIRLPPEPTAADAQRLREALEFVFYLVDYVAEAVRLRPESARKAAKARAAAFKEFARQAELEKQEAVAKIAADRRRAERAEADKMSPEQRRKWEEKERKRALKKSLNRRTRVIK
;
A
#
# COMPACT_ATOMS: atom_id res chain seq x y z
N MET A 1 -9.35 8.90 -27.36
CA MET A 1 -7.86 8.79 -27.36
C MET A 1 -7.28 10.09 -27.92
N ASN A 2 -6.81 10.99 -27.04
CA ASN A 2 -6.48 12.37 -27.42
C ASN A 2 -5.31 12.44 -28.41
N ARG A 3 -5.41 13.33 -29.41
CA ARG A 3 -4.38 13.56 -30.45
C ARG A 3 -2.99 13.81 -29.84
N ALA A 4 -2.92 14.53 -28.72
CA ALA A 4 -1.67 14.78 -28.01
C ALA A 4 -0.98 13.50 -27.50
N LEU A 5 -1.76 12.53 -26.99
CA LEU A 5 -1.23 11.25 -26.51
C LEU A 5 -0.69 10.38 -27.65
N ARG A 6 -1.39 10.38 -28.80
CA ARG A 6 -0.91 9.72 -30.02
C ARG A 6 0.39 10.34 -30.53
N ILE A 7 0.50 11.67 -30.47
CA ILE A 7 1.71 12.39 -30.91
C ILE A 7 2.87 12.10 -29.97
N SER A 8 2.67 12.08 -28.65
CA SER A 8 3.73 11.76 -27.68
C SER A 8 4.18 10.30 -27.79
N LEU A 9 3.25 9.35 -27.94
CA LEU A 9 3.60 7.93 -28.14
C LEU A 9 4.25 7.67 -29.50
N LEU A 10 3.80 8.34 -30.58
CA LEU A 10 4.49 8.29 -31.87
C LEU A 10 5.88 8.92 -31.79
N ALA A 11 6.04 10.04 -31.09
CA ALA A 11 7.33 10.69 -30.94
C ALA A 11 8.30 9.81 -30.15
N LEU A 12 7.84 9.14 -29.09
CA LEU A 12 8.65 8.20 -28.31
C LEU A 12 9.01 6.95 -29.12
N ALA A 13 8.04 6.39 -29.87
CA ALA A 13 8.26 5.24 -30.74
C ALA A 13 9.19 5.57 -31.92
N CYS A 14 9.03 6.73 -32.55
CA CYS A 14 9.92 7.22 -33.60
C CYS A 14 11.31 7.54 -33.05
N ALA A 15 11.44 8.12 -31.86
CA ALA A 15 12.73 8.33 -31.22
C ALA A 15 13.43 7.01 -30.88
N ALA A 16 12.68 5.99 -30.43
CA ALA A 16 13.21 4.65 -30.17
C ALA A 16 13.61 3.91 -31.46
N LEU A 17 12.82 4.03 -32.53
CA LEU A 17 13.15 3.46 -33.85
C LEU A 17 14.36 4.15 -34.49
N LEU A 18 14.46 5.47 -34.37
CA LEU A 18 15.60 6.24 -34.87
C LEU A 18 16.86 5.99 -34.04
N ALA A 19 16.75 5.84 -32.72
CA ALA A 19 17.85 5.45 -31.85
C ALA A 19 18.32 4.01 -32.14
N GLY A 20 17.39 3.09 -32.40
CA GLY A 20 17.71 1.71 -32.82
C GLY A 20 18.41 1.65 -34.18
N GLY A 21 17.97 2.47 -35.14
CA GLY A 21 18.62 2.58 -36.46
C GLY A 21 20.01 3.20 -36.38
N ALA A 22 20.18 4.28 -35.61
CA ALA A 22 21.48 4.93 -35.42
C ALA A 22 22.48 4.04 -34.65
N ALA A 23 22.02 3.29 -33.64
CA ALA A 23 22.85 2.34 -32.90
C ALA A 23 23.26 1.12 -33.75
N ALA A 24 22.40 0.68 -34.68
CA ALA A 24 22.73 -0.37 -35.64
C ALA A 24 23.78 0.08 -36.67
N ASP A 25 23.66 1.31 -37.18
CA ASP A 25 24.62 1.93 -38.11
C ASP A 25 26.01 2.12 -37.47
N GLU A 26 26.07 2.50 -36.19
CA GLU A 26 27.35 2.62 -35.47
C GLU A 26 27.98 1.25 -35.13
N LEU A 27 27.19 0.20 -34.92
CA LEU A 27 27.71 -1.16 -34.70
C LEU A 27 28.27 -1.79 -35.98
N GLU A 28 27.66 -1.53 -37.14
CA GLU A 28 28.21 -1.94 -38.44
C GLU A 28 29.48 -1.16 -38.80
N GLY A 29 29.54 0.14 -38.47
CA GLY A 29 30.74 0.97 -38.67
C GLY A 29 31.95 0.54 -37.83
N ALA A 30 31.72 0.01 -36.62
CA ALA A 30 32.78 -0.46 -35.73
C ALA A 30 33.35 -1.85 -36.10
N ALA A 31 32.61 -2.67 -36.86
CA ALA A 31 33.06 -4.01 -37.27
C ALA A 31 33.87 -4.02 -38.59
N GLY A 32 33.88 -2.93 -39.34
CA GLY A 32 34.41 -2.86 -40.71
C GLY A 32 35.89 -2.49 -40.90
N SER A 33 36.64 -2.13 -39.86
CA SER A 33 38.03 -1.65 -40.02
C SER A 33 39.09 -2.71 -39.67
N GLY A 34 39.42 -3.59 -40.62
CA GLY A 34 40.66 -4.37 -40.59
C GLY A 34 41.87 -3.50 -41.02
N PRO A 35 43.10 -3.72 -40.50
CA PRO A 35 44.20 -2.81 -40.74
C PRO A 35 44.82 -3.02 -42.13
N ALA A 36 44.78 -1.99 -42.98
CA ALA A 36 45.59 -1.93 -44.19
C ALA A 36 47.01 -1.46 -43.84
N ALA A 37 48.02 -2.19 -44.32
CA ALA A 37 49.44 -1.92 -44.08
C ALA A 37 49.91 -0.59 -44.73
N PRO A 38 50.89 0.13 -44.14
CA PRO A 38 51.33 1.43 -44.66
C PRO A 38 52.53 1.28 -45.62
N PRO A 39 52.70 2.17 -46.62
CA PRO A 39 54.00 2.41 -47.21
C PRO A 39 54.77 3.50 -46.43
N ALA A 40 56.08 3.32 -46.38
CA ALA A 40 57.02 4.03 -45.53
C ALA A 40 57.33 5.47 -45.97
N GLY A 41 57.56 6.34 -44.97
CA GLY A 41 58.45 7.50 -45.10
C GLY A 41 57.93 8.82 -44.52
N ALA A 42 58.30 9.14 -43.26
CA ALA A 42 58.72 10.46 -42.74
C ALA A 42 58.62 10.51 -41.21
N PRO A 43 59.55 11.17 -40.48
CA PRO A 43 59.61 11.13 -39.03
C PRO A 43 58.59 12.10 -38.43
N THR A 44 57.71 11.60 -37.58
CA THR A 44 56.80 12.44 -36.79
C THR A 44 57.18 12.33 -35.32
N GLY A 45 57.60 13.45 -34.73
CA GLY A 45 57.69 13.59 -33.27
C GLY A 45 56.32 13.38 -32.62
N PRO A 46 56.22 13.30 -31.28
CA PRO A 46 54.96 12.99 -30.61
C PRO A 46 53.95 14.12 -30.88
N ALA A 47 53.04 13.87 -31.82
CA ALA A 47 51.96 14.78 -32.15
C ALA A 47 51.07 14.93 -30.92
N ARG A 48 50.97 16.16 -30.40
CA ARG A 48 49.99 16.52 -29.37
C ARG A 48 48.60 16.18 -29.95
N PRO A 49 47.75 15.39 -29.26
CA PRO A 49 46.45 15.03 -29.82
C PRO A 49 45.69 16.33 -30.11
N ALA A 50 45.25 16.47 -31.36
CA ALA A 50 44.48 17.63 -31.80
C ALA A 50 43.23 17.77 -30.93
N PRO A 51 42.78 19.01 -30.63
CA PRO A 51 41.53 19.20 -29.91
C PRO A 51 40.40 18.51 -30.69
N PRO A 52 39.48 17.80 -30.01
CA PRO A 52 38.42 17.07 -30.69
C PRO A 52 37.60 18.02 -31.58
N GLU A 53 37.45 17.66 -32.84
CA GLU A 53 36.67 18.46 -33.79
C GLU A 53 35.19 18.42 -33.39
N LEU A 54 34.64 19.59 -33.04
CA LEU A 54 33.25 19.77 -32.66
C LEU A 54 32.34 19.68 -33.91
N SER A 55 32.15 18.47 -34.43
CA SER A 55 31.26 18.21 -35.57
C SER A 55 29.88 17.75 -35.10
N VAL A 56 28.81 18.41 -35.56
CA VAL A 56 27.41 18.06 -35.24
C VAL A 56 27.07 16.62 -35.64
N ALA A 57 27.78 16.04 -36.61
CA ALA A 57 27.61 14.64 -37.00
C ALA A 57 28.03 13.66 -35.89
N ASN A 58 29.07 13.99 -35.12
CA ASN A 58 29.56 13.17 -34.00
C ASN A 58 28.66 13.27 -32.77
N TYR A 59 27.83 14.31 -32.70
CA TYR A 59 26.92 14.59 -31.57
C TYR A 59 25.46 14.25 -31.85
N ARG A 60 25.15 13.53 -32.95
CA ARG A 60 23.77 13.17 -33.30
C ARG A 60 23.08 12.38 -32.19
N LEU A 61 23.78 11.42 -31.59
CA LEU A 61 23.27 10.63 -30.49
C LEU A 61 23.08 11.49 -29.23
N GLU A 62 24.03 12.37 -28.91
CA GLU A 62 23.90 13.30 -27.78
C GLU A 62 22.73 14.26 -27.94
N LEU A 63 22.54 14.82 -29.14
CA LEU A 63 21.40 15.70 -29.46
C LEU A 63 20.07 14.94 -29.39
N LEU A 64 20.03 13.67 -29.81
CA LEU A 64 18.85 12.82 -29.66
C LEU A 64 18.55 12.56 -28.19
N LEU A 65 19.54 12.20 -27.37
CA LEU A 65 19.39 11.99 -25.93
C LEU A 65 18.93 13.26 -25.21
N ILE A 66 19.49 14.42 -25.58
CA ILE A 66 19.05 15.72 -25.05
C ILE A 66 17.60 16.00 -25.46
N GLY A 67 17.24 15.78 -26.73
CA GLY A 67 15.87 15.93 -27.21
C GLY A 67 14.88 15.02 -26.48
N LEU A 68 15.25 13.76 -26.24
CA LEU A 68 14.47 12.81 -25.46
C LEU A 68 14.33 13.28 -24.01
N ALA A 69 15.42 13.71 -23.36
CA ALA A 69 15.39 14.24 -22.00
C ALA A 69 14.49 15.46 -21.88
N VAL A 70 14.59 16.42 -22.80
CA VAL A 70 13.72 17.60 -22.87
C VAL A 70 12.25 17.18 -23.06
N GLY A 71 12.00 16.20 -23.94
CA GLY A 71 10.66 15.64 -24.15
C GLY A 71 10.07 14.99 -22.90
N LEU A 72 10.86 14.22 -22.14
CA LEU A 72 10.44 13.61 -20.88
C LEU A 72 10.15 14.68 -19.81
N VAL A 73 10.99 15.70 -19.71
CA VAL A 73 10.79 16.82 -18.79
C VAL A 73 9.51 17.59 -19.13
N ALA A 74 9.28 17.89 -20.41
CA ALA A 74 8.05 18.55 -20.87
C ALA A 74 6.80 17.68 -20.60
N ASN A 75 6.88 16.36 -20.82
CA ASN A 75 5.81 15.43 -20.50
C ASN A 75 5.53 15.40 -18.99
N TYR A 76 6.57 15.41 -18.16
CA TYR A 76 6.44 15.43 -16.71
C TYR A 76 5.66 16.67 -16.25
N PHE A 77 6.04 17.86 -16.70
CA PHE A 77 5.34 19.09 -16.33
C PHE A 77 3.89 19.10 -16.86
N SER A 78 3.67 18.71 -18.12
CA SER A 78 2.31 18.65 -18.69
C SER A 78 1.41 17.64 -17.97
N GLY A 79 1.94 16.44 -17.69
CA GLY A 79 1.23 15.38 -16.99
C GLY A 79 0.93 15.75 -15.54
N SER A 80 1.92 16.29 -14.83
CA SER A 80 1.75 16.77 -13.46
C SER A 80 0.74 17.91 -13.36
N GLN A 81 0.71 18.84 -14.31
CA GLN A 81 -0.27 19.94 -14.31
C GLN A 81 -1.69 19.42 -14.55
N LYS A 82 -1.87 18.43 -15.45
CA LYS A 82 -3.18 17.80 -15.69
C LYS A 82 -3.69 17.06 -14.46
N ASN A 83 -2.83 16.28 -13.80
CA ASN A 83 -3.20 15.60 -12.57
C ASN A 83 -3.52 16.59 -11.45
N ALA A 84 -2.77 17.69 -11.34
CA ALA A 84 -3.08 18.76 -10.38
C ALA A 84 -4.43 19.44 -10.67
N ALA A 85 -4.75 19.69 -11.93
CA ALA A 85 -6.05 20.25 -12.32
C ALA A 85 -7.21 19.29 -12.03
N LEU A 86 -7.02 18.00 -12.28
CA LEU A 86 -8.02 16.97 -11.96
C LEU A 86 -8.23 16.83 -10.46
N ALA A 87 -7.14 16.83 -9.68
CA ALA A 87 -7.22 16.80 -8.22
C ALA A 87 -7.97 18.03 -7.67
N ALA A 88 -7.70 19.23 -8.20
CA ALA A 88 -8.40 20.45 -7.81
C ALA A 88 -9.90 20.40 -8.15
N ALA A 89 -10.29 19.75 -9.26
CA ALA A 89 -11.70 19.57 -9.62
C ALA A 89 -12.44 18.64 -8.66
N TRP A 90 -11.78 17.59 -8.17
CA TRP A 90 -12.34 16.65 -7.20
C TRP A 90 -12.24 17.13 -5.74
N GLU A 91 -11.35 18.08 -5.44
CA GLU A 91 -11.14 18.58 -4.08
C GLU A 91 -12.41 19.19 -3.48
N GLY A 92 -13.17 19.98 -4.24
CA GLY A 92 -14.40 20.63 -3.76
C GLY A 92 -15.42 19.61 -3.22
N PRO A 93 -15.91 18.68 -4.06
CA PRO A 93 -16.87 17.65 -3.64
C PRO A 93 -16.38 16.81 -2.44
N ILE A 94 -15.10 16.43 -2.41
CA ILE A 94 -14.52 15.64 -1.31
C ILE A 94 -14.48 16.48 -0.03
N SER A 95 -14.01 17.72 -0.12
CA SER A 95 -13.90 18.65 1.00
C SER A 95 -15.26 18.94 1.62
N ASP A 96 -16.31 19.12 0.82
CA ASP A 96 -17.66 19.41 1.31
C ASP A 96 -18.16 18.28 2.21
N VAL A 97 -18.03 17.02 1.77
CA VAL A 97 -18.46 15.86 2.55
C VAL A 97 -17.60 15.67 3.78
N LEU A 98 -16.28 15.80 3.67
CA LEU A 98 -15.38 15.64 4.82
C LEU A 98 -15.67 16.68 5.91
N ARG A 99 -15.84 17.95 5.54
CA ARG A 99 -16.14 19.04 6.50
C ARG A 99 -17.53 18.90 7.13
N ALA A 100 -18.49 18.32 6.42
CA ALA A 100 -19.81 18.03 6.98
C ALA A 100 -19.79 16.89 8.00
N ASN A 101 -18.87 15.92 7.83
CA ASN A 101 -18.86 14.66 8.56
C ASN A 101 -17.79 14.55 9.67
N PHE A 102 -16.75 15.38 9.62
CA PHE A 102 -15.60 15.33 10.51
C PHE A 102 -15.29 16.72 11.09
N SER A 103 -14.92 16.76 12.37
CA SER A 103 -14.55 18.04 13.03
C SER A 103 -13.14 18.51 12.68
N ALA A 104 -12.24 17.60 12.33
CA ALA A 104 -10.87 17.91 11.93
C ALA A 104 -10.59 17.31 10.54
N VAL A 105 -10.23 18.17 9.57
CA VAL A 105 -9.97 17.77 8.19
C VAL A 105 -8.70 18.46 7.71
N GLY A 106 -7.66 17.67 7.43
CA GLY A 106 -6.33 18.12 7.00
C GLY A 106 -5.75 19.24 7.87
N ASP A 107 -4.98 20.12 7.21
CA ASP A 107 -4.33 21.27 7.84
C ASP A 107 -5.22 22.54 7.89
N GLY A 108 -6.53 22.39 7.63
CA GLY A 108 -7.50 23.50 7.60
C GLY A 108 -7.40 24.43 6.38
N ARG A 109 -6.30 24.42 5.62
CA ARG A 109 -6.13 25.23 4.38
C ARG A 109 -6.42 24.46 3.11
N ARG A 110 -5.89 23.24 2.98
CA ARG A 110 -6.11 22.32 1.87
C ARG A 110 -6.49 20.96 2.44
N VAL A 111 -7.39 20.28 1.76
CA VAL A 111 -7.88 18.96 2.20
C VAL A 111 -7.06 17.86 1.52
N LEU A 112 -6.72 18.07 0.25
CA LEU A 112 -5.86 17.16 -0.49
C LEU A 112 -4.39 17.60 -0.40
N GLU A 113 -3.58 16.74 0.19
CA GLU A 113 -2.13 16.83 0.21
C GLU A 113 -1.54 16.03 -0.96
N ARG A 114 -0.49 16.58 -1.57
CA ARG A 114 0.16 15.96 -2.71
C ARG A 114 1.35 15.14 -2.26
N ASP A 115 1.22 13.81 -2.29
CA ASP A 115 2.31 12.87 -2.00
C ASP A 115 3.16 12.60 -3.24
N SER A 116 2.51 12.44 -4.40
CA SER A 116 3.15 12.20 -5.70
C SER A 116 2.52 13.04 -6.81
N ALA A 117 3.02 12.94 -8.04
CA ALA A 117 2.36 13.54 -9.20
C ALA A 117 1.07 12.79 -9.60
N ALA A 118 0.91 11.54 -9.17
CA ALA A 118 -0.27 10.71 -9.42
C ALA A 118 -1.10 10.46 -8.16
N ASP A 119 -0.50 10.53 -6.98
CA ASP A 119 -1.14 10.19 -5.71
C ASP A 119 -1.37 11.45 -4.86
N MET A 120 -2.62 11.61 -4.41
CA MET A 120 -3.01 12.65 -3.47
C MET A 120 -3.66 12.00 -2.26
N LEU A 121 -3.45 12.59 -1.08
CA LEU A 121 -3.87 12.05 0.20
C LEU A 121 -4.80 13.04 0.88
N PHE A 122 -5.78 12.57 1.64
CA PHE A 122 -6.45 13.38 2.64
C PHE A 122 -6.50 12.63 3.97
N TYR A 123 -6.58 13.40 5.05
CA TYR A 123 -6.73 12.89 6.40
C TYR A 123 -7.87 13.65 7.11
N ALA A 124 -8.72 12.92 7.81
CA ALA A 124 -9.83 13.46 8.59
C ALA A 124 -10.00 12.69 9.90
N SER A 125 -10.46 13.37 10.95
CA SER A 125 -10.71 12.78 12.26
C SER A 125 -11.79 13.55 13.02
N GLY A 126 -12.24 12.99 14.15
CA GLY A 126 -13.27 13.61 14.99
C GLY A 126 -14.71 13.28 14.61
N ARG A 127 -14.93 12.13 13.95
CA ARG A 127 -16.23 11.47 13.87
C ARG A 127 -16.35 10.41 14.96
N ARG A 128 -17.56 10.15 15.47
CA ARG A 128 -17.81 9.05 16.41
C ARG A 128 -17.49 7.70 15.77
N HIS A 129 -17.08 6.72 16.58
CA HIS A 129 -16.73 5.35 16.15
C HIS A 129 -15.59 5.23 15.13
N CYS A 130 -14.93 6.35 14.81
CA CYS A 130 -13.84 6.46 13.85
C CYS A 130 -12.63 7.09 14.54
N ARG A 131 -11.49 6.40 14.51
CA ARG A 131 -10.20 6.96 14.97
C ARG A 131 -9.69 8.01 14.01
N PHE A 132 -9.60 7.63 12.74
CA PHE A 132 -9.24 8.50 11.64
C PHE A 132 -9.77 7.90 10.33
N ALA A 133 -10.02 8.79 9.37
CA ALA A 133 -10.25 8.45 7.98
C ALA A 133 -9.08 9.00 7.17
N GLN A 134 -8.53 8.19 6.29
CA GLN A 134 -7.58 8.59 5.29
C GLN A 134 -8.12 8.24 3.91
N GLY A 135 -7.73 8.97 2.89
CA GLY A 135 -8.05 8.59 1.53
C GLY A 135 -6.92 8.86 0.58
N HIS A 136 -6.74 7.94 -0.36
CA HIS A 136 -5.74 7.94 -1.40
C HIS A 136 -6.43 8.08 -2.74
N MET A 137 -6.28 9.25 -3.36
CA MET A 137 -6.70 9.46 -4.73
C MET A 137 -5.56 9.05 -5.66
N VAL A 138 -5.73 7.91 -6.31
CA VAL A 138 -4.78 7.32 -7.26
C VAL A 138 -5.22 7.71 -8.67
N LEU A 139 -4.51 8.66 -9.26
CA LEU A 139 -4.68 9.09 -10.65
C LEU A 139 -3.71 8.33 -11.56
N ARG A 140 -3.95 8.32 -12.86
CA ARG A 140 -2.99 7.76 -13.82
C ARG A 140 -1.69 8.56 -13.82
N ALA A 141 -0.56 7.87 -13.95
CA ALA A 141 0.77 8.48 -13.96
C ALA A 141 1.10 9.17 -15.29
N ARG A 142 0.36 10.23 -15.65
CA ARG A 142 0.52 10.98 -16.92
C ARG A 142 1.90 11.58 -17.12
N GLN A 143 2.61 11.85 -16.04
CA GLN A 143 3.97 12.37 -16.03
C GLN A 143 5.01 11.35 -16.54
N ASP A 144 4.72 10.05 -16.42
CA ASP A 144 5.61 8.96 -16.80
C ASP A 144 5.01 8.19 -18.00
N PRO A 145 5.60 8.29 -19.20
CA PRO A 145 5.11 7.60 -20.38
C PRO A 145 5.06 6.06 -20.24
N ILE A 146 5.99 5.47 -19.49
CA ILE A 146 6.08 4.01 -19.31
C ILE A 146 4.96 3.56 -18.39
N ALA A 147 4.81 4.22 -17.24
CA ALA A 147 3.71 3.95 -16.31
C ALA A 147 2.35 4.20 -16.97
N LEU A 148 2.20 5.30 -17.72
CA LEU A 148 0.98 5.60 -18.45
C LEU A 148 0.66 4.54 -19.51
N ALA A 149 1.66 4.03 -20.24
CA ALA A 149 1.46 2.95 -21.19
C ALA A 149 1.00 1.66 -20.49
N SER A 150 1.62 1.33 -19.34
CA SER A 150 1.21 0.19 -18.51
C SER A 150 -0.24 0.34 -18.02
N ASP A 151 -0.62 1.52 -17.50
CA ASP A 151 -1.97 1.83 -17.00
C ASP A 151 -3.02 1.71 -18.11
N LEU A 152 -2.68 2.16 -19.33
CA LEU A 152 -3.57 2.07 -20.49
C LEU A 152 -3.73 0.64 -20.97
N LEU A 153 -2.67 -0.17 -20.96
CA LEU A 153 -2.73 -1.60 -21.30
C LEU A 153 -3.51 -2.39 -20.25
N ALA A 154 -3.33 -2.08 -18.97
CA ALA A 154 -4.06 -2.69 -17.87
C ALA A 154 -5.52 -2.19 -17.76
N GLY A 155 -5.87 -1.10 -18.44
CA GLY A 155 -7.18 -0.47 -18.34
C GLY A 155 -7.48 0.05 -16.93
N ALA A 156 -6.45 0.43 -16.16
CA ALA A 156 -6.59 0.84 -14.77
C ALA A 156 -7.44 2.13 -14.68
N PRO A 157 -8.63 2.10 -14.01
CA PRO A 157 -9.40 3.31 -13.77
C PRO A 157 -8.72 4.16 -12.69
N GLU A 158 -9.01 5.46 -12.71
CA GLU A 158 -8.63 6.35 -11.60
C GLU A 158 -9.59 6.10 -10.45
N ARG A 159 -9.09 6.14 -9.21
CA ARG A 159 -9.87 5.74 -8.05
C ARG A 159 -9.51 6.53 -6.81
N LEU A 160 -10.50 6.66 -5.94
CA LEU A 160 -10.38 7.17 -4.58
C LEU A 160 -10.54 5.99 -3.63
N GLU A 161 -9.45 5.60 -3.00
CA GLU A 161 -9.44 4.60 -1.95
C GLU A 161 -9.64 5.31 -0.61
N VAL A 162 -10.72 5.00 0.10
CA VAL A 162 -11.03 5.57 1.42
C VAL A 162 -10.85 4.48 2.45
N GLU A 163 -10.04 4.75 3.47
CA GLU A 163 -9.81 3.87 4.59
C GLU A 163 -10.22 4.57 5.88
N VAL A 164 -11.19 3.98 6.57
CA VAL A 164 -11.65 4.45 7.88
C VAL A 164 -11.24 3.42 8.92
N GLU A 165 -10.33 3.81 9.83
CA GLU A 165 -10.00 3.00 11.01
C GLU A 165 -11.04 3.28 12.11
N LEU A 166 -11.74 2.23 12.54
CA LEU A 166 -12.73 2.27 13.60
C LEU A 166 -12.08 2.05 14.96
N GLU A 167 -12.80 2.42 16.01
CA GLU A 167 -12.40 2.10 17.38
C GLU A 167 -12.41 0.58 17.63
N ASP A 168 -11.58 0.15 18.58
CA ASP A 168 -11.39 -1.27 18.89
C ASP A 168 -12.66 -1.93 19.47
N ASP A 169 -13.65 -1.15 19.90
CA ASP A 169 -14.94 -1.60 20.44
C ASP A 169 -16.10 -1.49 19.43
N ALA A 170 -15.85 -1.02 18.19
CA ALA A 170 -16.91 -0.73 17.23
C ALA A 170 -17.80 -1.93 16.88
N PHE A 171 -17.24 -3.10 16.55
CA PHE A 171 -18.02 -4.32 16.24
C PHE A 171 -17.28 -5.60 16.64
N GLU A 172 -17.94 -6.75 16.68
CA GLU A 172 -17.39 -8.00 17.24
C GLU A 172 -16.24 -8.66 16.43
N GLY A 173 -15.86 -8.09 15.29
CA GLY A 173 -14.83 -8.62 14.38
C GLY A 173 -15.39 -9.68 13.43
N PHE A 174 -15.51 -9.33 12.15
CA PHE A 174 -15.93 -10.20 11.05
C PHE A 174 -15.33 -9.65 9.75
N VAL A 175 -15.21 -10.51 8.73
CA VAL A 175 -14.81 -10.10 7.39
C VAL A 175 -16.02 -10.11 6.45
N PHE A 176 -16.24 -8.98 5.79
CA PHE A 176 -17.22 -8.79 4.73
C PHE A 176 -16.61 -7.96 3.61
N ALA A 177 -16.93 -8.32 2.36
CA ALA A 177 -16.60 -7.52 1.21
C ALA A 177 -17.72 -7.56 0.17
N ALA A 178 -17.99 -6.41 -0.46
CA ALA A 178 -18.85 -6.32 -1.63
C ALA A 178 -18.02 -5.71 -2.77
N VAL A 179 -17.86 -6.45 -3.86
CA VAL A 179 -16.98 -6.05 -4.97
C VAL A 179 -17.63 -6.31 -6.31
N LEU A 180 -17.26 -5.55 -7.33
CA LEU A 180 -17.69 -5.83 -8.70
C LEU A 180 -17.20 -7.20 -9.19
N GLN A 181 -18.03 -7.88 -9.98
CA GLN A 181 -17.78 -9.21 -10.54
C GLN A 181 -16.43 -9.29 -11.27
N LYS A 182 -16.03 -8.22 -11.97
CA LYS A 182 -14.76 -8.13 -12.70
C LYS A 182 -13.54 -8.23 -11.78
N ARG A 183 -13.64 -7.75 -10.54
CA ARG A 183 -12.56 -7.69 -9.54
C ARG A 183 -12.59 -8.88 -8.58
N SER A 184 -13.72 -9.57 -8.46
CA SER A 184 -13.94 -10.68 -7.51
C SER A 184 -12.83 -11.75 -7.49
N ARG A 185 -12.31 -12.15 -8.66
CA ARG A 185 -11.24 -13.18 -8.75
C ARG A 185 -9.90 -12.69 -8.21
N ALA A 186 -9.52 -11.45 -8.54
CA ALA A 186 -8.29 -10.86 -8.04
C ALA A 186 -8.39 -10.66 -6.52
N VAL A 187 -9.49 -10.05 -6.07
CA VAL A 187 -9.76 -9.80 -4.64
C VAL A 187 -9.76 -11.09 -3.82
N GLY A 188 -10.45 -12.14 -4.30
CA GLY A 188 -10.54 -13.41 -3.57
C GLY A 188 -9.23 -14.21 -3.50
N ARG A 189 -8.22 -13.85 -4.30
CA ARG A 189 -6.89 -14.50 -4.30
C ARG A 189 -5.83 -13.63 -3.65
N ASP A 190 -5.80 -12.35 -3.99
CA ASP A 190 -4.70 -11.43 -3.68
C ASP A 190 -4.82 -10.86 -2.27
N ARG A 191 -6.03 -10.70 -1.74
CA ARG A 191 -6.25 -10.21 -0.38
C ARG A 191 -6.30 -11.36 0.63
N TYR A 192 -5.45 -11.27 1.66
CA TYR A 192 -5.30 -12.29 2.71
C TYR A 192 -6.54 -12.42 3.59
N ASP A 193 -7.15 -11.29 3.99
CA ASP A 193 -8.37 -11.23 4.78
C ASP A 193 -9.51 -12.05 4.15
N ILE A 194 -9.77 -11.84 2.85
CA ILE A 194 -10.86 -12.50 2.14
C ILE A 194 -10.52 -13.95 1.85
N SER A 195 -9.34 -14.23 1.29
CA SER A 195 -8.94 -15.59 0.91
C SER A 195 -8.87 -16.55 2.11
N THR A 196 -8.61 -16.04 3.31
CA THR A 196 -8.47 -16.86 4.52
C THR A 196 -9.78 -17.00 5.29
N PHE A 197 -10.55 -15.92 5.44
CA PHE A 197 -11.68 -15.87 6.38
C PHE A 197 -13.06 -15.84 5.71
N ALA A 198 -13.16 -15.34 4.47
CA ALA A 198 -14.45 -15.14 3.81
C ALA A 198 -14.67 -16.12 2.66
N SER A 199 -15.94 -16.35 2.34
CA SER A 199 -16.34 -17.17 1.19
C SER A 199 -17.38 -16.43 0.35
N SER A 200 -17.47 -16.75 -0.94
CA SER A 200 -18.46 -16.10 -1.82
C SER A 200 -19.88 -16.42 -1.37
N PHE A 201 -20.65 -15.40 -1.05
CA PHE A 201 -22.04 -15.46 -0.64
C PHE A 201 -22.94 -15.20 -1.85
N ARG A 202 -23.93 -16.08 -2.07
CA ARG A 202 -24.92 -15.94 -3.13
C ARG A 202 -26.29 -15.65 -2.53
N SER A 203 -26.96 -14.63 -3.04
CA SER A 203 -28.28 -14.20 -2.61
C SER A 203 -28.94 -13.45 -3.77
N ASP A 204 -30.27 -13.56 -3.88
CA ASP A 204 -31.06 -12.87 -4.90
C ASP A 204 -31.05 -11.35 -4.71
N ARG A 205 -30.67 -10.87 -3.50
CA ARG A 205 -30.50 -9.45 -3.19
C ARG A 205 -29.23 -8.84 -3.78
N VAL A 206 -28.28 -9.67 -4.23
CA VAL A 206 -27.02 -9.20 -4.81
C VAL A 206 -27.14 -9.26 -6.33
N PRO A 207 -27.00 -8.14 -7.05
CA PRO A 207 -27.12 -8.12 -8.49
C PRO A 207 -25.94 -8.87 -9.15
N ALA A 208 -26.16 -9.40 -10.35
CA ALA A 208 -25.17 -10.22 -11.08
C ALA A 208 -23.84 -9.49 -11.38
N ARG A 209 -23.81 -8.15 -11.29
CA ARG A 209 -22.60 -7.34 -11.47
C ARG A 209 -21.70 -7.29 -10.23
N ALA A 210 -22.17 -7.74 -9.07
CA ALA A 210 -21.46 -7.71 -7.80
C ALA A 210 -21.33 -9.11 -7.17
N VAL A 211 -20.28 -9.30 -6.39
CA VAL A 211 -20.04 -10.50 -5.58
C VAL A 211 -19.82 -10.05 -4.15
N VAL A 212 -20.53 -10.69 -3.24
CA VAL A 212 -20.32 -10.52 -1.81
C VAL A 212 -19.44 -11.66 -1.30
N PHE A 213 -18.39 -11.34 -0.56
CA PHE A 213 -17.64 -12.28 0.25
C PHE A 213 -18.02 -12.06 1.70
N SER A 214 -18.34 -13.15 2.38
CA SER A 214 -18.77 -13.09 3.77
C SER A 214 -18.23 -14.24 4.58
N GLU A 215 -17.82 -13.92 5.80
CA GLU A 215 -17.55 -14.88 6.86
C GLU A 215 -18.84 -15.27 7.62
N CYS A 216 -19.75 -14.31 7.83
CA CYS A 216 -20.94 -14.43 8.67
C CYS A 216 -22.20 -13.98 7.94
N ALA A 217 -23.15 -14.92 7.72
CA ALA A 217 -24.42 -14.61 7.06
C ALA A 217 -25.27 -13.59 7.82
N ASP A 218 -25.21 -13.57 9.17
CA ASP A 218 -25.92 -12.60 10.01
C ASP A 218 -25.51 -11.16 9.71
N ALA A 219 -24.20 -10.90 9.60
CA ALA A 219 -23.68 -9.58 9.27
C ALA A 219 -24.01 -9.19 7.83
N THR A 220 -23.97 -10.16 6.90
CA THR A 220 -24.32 -9.91 5.50
C THR A 220 -25.76 -9.48 5.32
N GLY A 221 -26.71 -10.11 6.03
CA GLY A 221 -28.10 -9.68 5.99
C GLY A 221 -28.24 -8.21 6.42
N GLN A 222 -27.69 -7.89 7.59
CA GLN A 222 -27.74 -6.53 8.15
C GLN A 222 -27.05 -5.48 7.26
N LEU A 223 -25.92 -5.83 6.65
CA LEU A 223 -25.20 -4.92 5.75
C LEU A 223 -25.94 -4.71 4.44
N LEU A 224 -26.60 -5.74 3.89
CA LEU A 224 -27.46 -5.57 2.72
C LEU A 224 -28.68 -4.69 3.06
N ASP A 225 -29.26 -4.87 4.26
CA ASP A 225 -30.39 -4.07 4.74
C ASP A 225 -30.04 -2.58 4.98
N SER A 226 -28.74 -2.22 4.99
CA SER A 226 -28.29 -0.82 5.13
C SER A 226 -28.56 0.05 3.91
N GLY A 227 -29.05 -0.52 2.80
CA GLY A 227 -29.17 0.12 1.48
C GLY A 227 -28.00 -0.18 0.55
N LEU A 228 -27.08 -1.05 0.99
CA LEU A 228 -25.96 -1.51 0.15
C LEU A 228 -26.45 -2.26 -1.09
N ASP A 229 -27.54 -2.99 -0.99
CA ASP A 229 -28.17 -3.68 -2.12
C ASP A 229 -28.58 -2.70 -3.24
N ALA A 230 -29.17 -1.56 -2.88
CA ALA A 230 -29.53 -0.50 -3.82
C ALA A 230 -28.31 0.12 -4.49
N VAL A 231 -27.26 0.44 -3.73
CA VAL A 231 -26.00 0.98 -4.27
C VAL A 231 -25.31 -0.02 -5.19
N LEU A 232 -25.35 -1.31 -4.84
CA LEU A 232 -24.80 -2.37 -5.69
C LEU A 232 -25.63 -2.57 -6.97
N ALA A 233 -26.95 -2.31 -6.94
CA ALA A 233 -27.84 -2.43 -8.09
C ALA A 233 -27.72 -1.26 -9.07
N ASP A 234 -27.39 -0.05 -8.59
CA ASP A 234 -27.26 1.14 -9.43
C ASP A 234 -26.05 1.04 -10.38
N GLU A 235 -26.32 0.93 -11.69
CA GLU A 235 -25.27 0.80 -12.71
C GLU A 235 -24.30 1.98 -12.75
N ASP A 236 -24.80 3.17 -12.43
CA ASP A 236 -24.08 4.43 -12.51
C ASP A 236 -23.33 4.79 -11.21
N ALA A 237 -23.52 4.02 -10.15
CA ALA A 237 -22.81 4.22 -8.88
C ALA A 237 -21.29 4.19 -9.10
N LEU A 238 -20.60 5.15 -8.51
CA LEU A 238 -19.13 5.24 -8.58
C LEU A 238 -18.44 4.30 -7.58
N LEU A 239 -19.16 3.82 -6.57
CA LEU A 239 -18.64 2.91 -5.55
C LEU A 239 -18.45 1.49 -6.11
N GLU A 240 -17.21 1.04 -6.23
CA GLU A 240 -16.87 -0.25 -6.85
C GLU A 240 -16.64 -1.37 -5.83
N GLU A 241 -16.02 -1.03 -4.70
CA GLU A 241 -15.62 -2.01 -3.70
C GLU A 241 -15.85 -1.46 -2.30
N ILE A 242 -16.36 -2.30 -1.40
CA ILE A 242 -16.49 -2.01 0.04
C ILE A 242 -15.98 -3.22 0.81
N TYR A 243 -15.22 -2.97 1.86
CA TYR A 243 -14.69 -3.98 2.77
C TYR A 243 -14.98 -3.55 4.20
N VAL A 244 -15.43 -4.49 5.03
CA VAL A 244 -15.51 -4.35 6.48
C VAL A 244 -14.68 -5.49 7.04
N THR A 245 -13.55 -5.17 7.68
CA THR A 245 -12.58 -6.18 8.10
C THR A 245 -11.89 -5.78 9.40
N ASP A 246 -11.53 -6.76 10.20
CA ASP A 246 -10.66 -6.64 11.37
C ASP A 246 -9.28 -7.26 11.14
N CYS A 247 -9.03 -7.73 9.92
CA CYS A 247 -7.82 -8.41 9.50
C CYS A 247 -7.03 -7.58 8.47
N PRO A 248 -5.70 -7.73 8.42
CA PRO A 248 -4.88 -7.03 7.44
C PRO A 248 -5.14 -7.55 6.01
N ALA A 249 -5.05 -6.65 5.04
CA ALA A 249 -5.22 -6.96 3.62
C ALA A 249 -4.12 -7.89 3.09
N GLU A 250 -2.90 -7.72 3.58
CA GLU A 250 -1.74 -8.55 3.26
C GLU A 250 -1.40 -9.49 4.41
N LYS A 251 -0.76 -10.61 4.08
CA LYS A 251 -0.36 -11.60 5.08
C LYS A 251 0.74 -10.99 5.97
N PRO A 252 0.55 -10.94 7.30
CA PRO A 252 1.59 -10.45 8.20
C PRO A 252 2.88 -11.25 8.08
N GLU A 253 4.02 -10.57 8.03
CA GLU A 253 5.34 -11.19 8.07
C GLU A 253 5.83 -11.45 9.50
N SER A 254 5.37 -10.61 10.44
CA SER A 254 5.75 -10.65 11.85
C SER A 254 4.55 -10.95 12.75
N HIS A 255 4.85 -11.41 13.96
CA HIS A 255 3.87 -11.61 15.01
C HIS A 255 3.33 -10.29 15.60
N ASP A 256 4.08 -9.20 15.46
CA ASP A 256 3.71 -7.88 15.95
C ASP A 256 3.03 -7.08 14.85
N PHE A 257 1.74 -7.34 14.64
CA PHE A 257 0.90 -6.59 13.70
C PHE A 257 -0.34 -6.05 14.40
N LYS A 258 -0.72 -4.81 14.04
CA LYS A 258 -1.92 -4.17 14.58
C LYS A 258 -3.17 -4.77 13.94
N ARG A 259 -4.04 -5.36 14.76
CA ARG A 259 -5.39 -5.75 14.36
C ARG A 259 -6.30 -4.54 14.51
N ALA A 260 -6.48 -3.83 13.41
CA ALA A 260 -7.34 -2.65 13.35
C ALA A 260 -8.64 -3.00 12.62
N LYS A 261 -9.75 -2.53 13.16
CA LYS A 261 -11.07 -2.61 12.53
C LYS A 261 -11.18 -1.52 11.49
N LYS A 262 -11.48 -1.88 10.25
CA LYS A 262 -11.43 -0.95 9.13
C LYS A 262 -12.64 -1.12 8.23
N VAL A 263 -13.14 0.00 7.74
CA VAL A 263 -14.01 0.07 6.57
C VAL A 263 -13.18 0.65 5.43
N LEU A 264 -13.03 -0.12 4.35
CA LEU A 264 -12.32 0.32 3.15
C LEU A 264 -13.31 0.45 2.01
N ALA A 265 -13.20 1.50 1.21
CA ALA A 265 -14.03 1.71 0.04
C ALA A 265 -13.18 2.16 -1.14
N THR A 266 -13.49 1.64 -2.33
CA THR A 266 -12.87 2.07 -3.59
C THR A 266 -13.94 2.72 -4.45
N ILE A 267 -13.77 4.01 -4.73
CA ILE A 267 -14.68 4.79 -5.56
C ILE A 267 -13.97 5.12 -6.88
N ARG A 268 -14.60 4.81 -8.01
CA ARG A 268 -14.08 5.17 -9.33
C ARG A 268 -14.19 6.67 -9.57
N LEU A 269 -13.12 7.26 -10.07
CA LEU A 269 -13.08 8.65 -10.50
C LEU A 269 -13.08 8.72 -12.03
N PRO A 270 -14.12 9.30 -12.65
CA PRO A 270 -14.09 9.64 -14.07
C PRO A 270 -12.96 10.63 -14.40
N PRO A 271 -12.23 10.46 -15.52
CA PRO A 271 -11.11 11.33 -15.88
C PRO A 271 -11.53 12.74 -16.28
N GLU A 272 -12.79 12.92 -16.67
CA GLU A 272 -13.40 14.19 -17.04
C GLU A 272 -14.59 14.42 -16.09
N PRO A 273 -14.38 15.13 -14.97
CA PRO A 273 -15.41 15.30 -13.94
C PRO A 273 -16.58 16.11 -14.50
N THR A 274 -17.79 15.54 -14.46
CA THR A 274 -19.03 16.29 -14.68
C THR A 274 -19.68 16.69 -13.36
N ALA A 275 -20.63 17.63 -13.40
CA ALA A 275 -21.39 18.01 -12.20
C ALA A 275 -22.20 16.83 -11.64
N ALA A 276 -22.68 15.91 -12.49
CA ALA A 276 -23.37 14.70 -12.08
C ALA A 276 -22.42 13.72 -11.37
N ASP A 277 -21.20 13.54 -11.89
CA ASP A 277 -20.21 12.68 -11.26
C ASP A 277 -19.75 13.24 -9.91
N ALA A 278 -19.61 14.56 -9.79
CA ALA A 278 -19.34 15.22 -8.51
C ALA A 278 -20.44 14.94 -7.48
N GLN A 279 -21.70 14.91 -7.90
CA GLN A 279 -22.82 14.57 -7.02
C GLN A 279 -22.79 13.09 -6.61
N ARG A 280 -22.57 12.18 -7.55
CA ARG A 280 -22.45 10.74 -7.27
C ARG A 280 -21.26 10.41 -6.35
N LEU A 281 -20.16 11.15 -6.48
CA LEU A 281 -19.02 11.04 -5.57
C LEU A 281 -19.41 11.45 -4.14
N ARG A 282 -20.18 12.53 -3.99
CA ARG A 282 -20.68 12.95 -2.67
C ARG A 282 -21.55 11.87 -2.05
N GLU A 283 -22.53 11.37 -2.80
CA GLU A 283 -23.43 10.30 -2.36
C GLU A 283 -22.66 9.02 -1.97
N ALA A 284 -21.64 8.64 -2.75
CA ALA A 284 -20.80 7.49 -2.43
C ALA A 284 -19.99 7.70 -1.13
N LEU A 285 -19.38 8.87 -0.93
CA LEU A 285 -18.63 9.19 0.29
C LEU A 285 -19.55 9.26 1.51
N GLU A 286 -20.71 9.91 1.38
CA GLU A 286 -21.73 9.97 2.43
C GLU A 286 -22.21 8.58 2.82
N PHE A 287 -22.45 7.70 1.83
CA PHE A 287 -22.83 6.32 2.08
C PHE A 287 -21.73 5.53 2.81
N VAL A 288 -20.45 5.73 2.44
CA VAL A 288 -19.32 5.09 3.14
C VAL A 288 -19.28 5.53 4.61
N PHE A 289 -19.44 6.83 4.89
CA PHE A 289 -19.42 7.34 6.26
C PHE A 289 -20.67 6.94 7.06
N TYR A 290 -21.83 6.87 6.42
CA TYR A 290 -23.03 6.28 7.01
C TYR A 290 -22.80 4.81 7.38
N LEU A 291 -22.16 4.04 6.51
CA LEU A 291 -21.88 2.62 6.75
C LEU A 291 -20.95 2.42 7.95
N VAL A 292 -20.02 3.33 8.21
CA VAL A 292 -19.15 3.29 9.40
C VAL A 292 -20.00 3.33 10.68
N ASP A 293 -20.95 4.26 10.77
CA ASP A 293 -21.83 4.38 11.93
C ASP A 293 -22.76 3.16 12.03
N TYR A 294 -23.32 2.72 10.89
CA TYR A 294 -24.21 1.56 10.83
C TYR A 294 -23.51 0.27 11.29
N VAL A 295 -22.26 0.05 10.87
CA VAL A 295 -21.45 -1.10 11.31
C VAL A 295 -21.21 -1.07 12.82
N ALA A 296 -20.95 0.11 13.39
CA ALA A 296 -20.67 0.24 14.82
C ALA A 296 -21.94 0.10 15.69
N GLU A 297 -23.07 0.64 15.24
CA GLU A 297 -24.28 0.71 16.06
C GLU A 297 -25.22 -0.48 15.83
N ALA A 298 -25.50 -0.79 14.56
CA ALA A 298 -26.55 -1.72 14.17
C ALA A 298 -26.07 -3.16 13.99
N VAL A 299 -24.86 -3.36 13.47
CA VAL A 299 -24.39 -4.71 13.12
C VAL A 299 -24.04 -5.52 14.38
N ARG A 300 -24.88 -6.50 14.70
CA ARG A 300 -24.67 -7.44 15.82
C ARG A 300 -24.56 -8.86 15.32
N LEU A 301 -23.55 -9.58 15.79
CA LEU A 301 -23.38 -10.99 15.48
C LEU A 301 -24.15 -11.84 16.48
N ARG A 302 -24.67 -12.98 16.03
CA ARG A 302 -25.13 -14.00 16.97
C ARG A 302 -23.93 -14.51 17.78
N PRO A 303 -24.12 -14.87 19.06
CA PRO A 303 -23.02 -15.36 19.91
C PRO A 303 -22.28 -16.57 19.31
N GLU A 304 -22.99 -17.40 18.54
CA GLU A 304 -22.39 -18.53 17.82
C GLU A 304 -21.46 -18.08 16.70
N SER A 305 -21.93 -17.17 15.84
CA SER A 305 -21.17 -16.57 14.73
C SER A 305 -19.93 -15.83 15.26
N ALA A 306 -20.08 -15.05 16.33
CA ALA A 306 -18.97 -14.36 16.99
C ALA A 306 -17.92 -15.34 17.54
N ARG A 307 -18.33 -16.42 18.21
CA ARG A 307 -17.41 -17.47 18.70
C ARG A 307 -16.68 -18.16 17.56
N LYS A 308 -17.37 -18.43 16.46
CA LYS A 308 -16.77 -19.06 15.26
C LYS A 308 -15.72 -18.14 14.63
N ALA A 309 -16.05 -16.86 14.48
CA ALA A 309 -15.17 -15.82 13.98
C ALA A 309 -13.90 -15.69 14.86
N ALA A 310 -14.07 -15.60 16.18
CA ALA A 310 -12.96 -15.55 17.12
C ALA A 310 -12.07 -16.80 17.06
N LYS A 311 -12.66 -18.00 16.93
CA LYS A 311 -11.93 -19.26 16.79
C LYS A 311 -11.13 -19.34 15.48
N ALA A 312 -11.71 -18.88 14.37
CA ALA A 312 -11.02 -18.80 13.07
C ALA A 312 -9.78 -17.89 13.16
N ARG A 313 -9.91 -16.71 13.80
CA ARG A 313 -8.79 -15.78 14.04
C ARG A 313 -7.72 -16.42 14.92
N ALA A 314 -8.10 -17.05 16.02
CA ALA A 314 -7.17 -17.73 16.92
C ALA A 314 -6.39 -18.86 16.21
N ALA A 315 -7.03 -19.57 15.27
CA ALA A 315 -6.37 -20.59 14.47
C ALA A 315 -5.40 -19.98 13.44
N ALA A 316 -5.83 -18.97 12.69
CA ALA A 316 -5.01 -18.30 11.68
C ALA A 316 -3.76 -17.65 12.27
N PHE A 317 -3.88 -17.08 13.48
CA PHE A 317 -2.78 -16.38 14.14
C PHE A 317 -2.01 -17.22 15.17
N LYS A 318 -2.25 -18.53 15.23
CA LYS A 318 -1.61 -19.42 16.21
C LYS A 318 -0.09 -19.46 16.09
N GLU A 319 0.43 -19.54 14.86
CA GLU A 319 1.89 -19.60 14.64
C GLU A 319 2.57 -18.29 14.99
N PHE A 320 1.94 -17.15 14.69
CA PHE A 320 2.41 -15.83 15.12
C PHE A 320 2.42 -15.72 16.65
N ALA A 321 1.38 -16.20 17.33
CA ALA A 321 1.35 -16.23 18.79
C ALA A 321 2.47 -17.11 19.39
N ARG A 322 2.82 -18.23 18.73
CA ARG A 322 3.94 -19.09 19.13
C ARG A 322 5.29 -18.40 18.94
N GLN A 323 5.49 -17.71 17.81
CA GLN A 323 6.69 -16.92 17.55
C GLN A 323 6.85 -15.79 18.58
N ALA A 324 5.77 -15.04 18.86
CA ALA A 324 5.76 -13.99 19.87
C ALA A 324 6.18 -14.50 21.26
N GLU A 325 5.70 -15.68 21.65
CA GLU A 325 6.05 -16.28 22.94
C GLU A 325 7.52 -16.73 22.99
N LEU A 326 8.03 -17.30 21.90
CA LEU A 326 9.43 -17.69 21.80
C LEU A 326 10.37 -16.48 21.91
N GLU A 327 10.09 -15.40 21.16
CA GLU A 327 10.88 -14.17 21.20
C GLU A 327 10.86 -13.51 22.59
N LYS A 328 9.71 -13.52 23.26
CA LYS A 328 9.62 -13.06 24.66
C LYS A 328 10.48 -13.89 25.60
N GLN A 329 10.47 -15.22 25.45
CA GLN A 329 11.30 -16.11 26.26
C GLN A 329 12.79 -15.87 26.01
N GLU A 330 13.20 -15.66 24.77
CA GLU A 330 14.57 -15.31 24.40
C GLU A 330 15.00 -13.95 24.94
N ALA A 331 14.15 -12.92 24.84
CA ALA A 331 14.42 -11.59 25.38
C ALA A 331 14.58 -11.61 26.91
N VAL A 332 13.70 -12.33 27.61
CA VAL A 332 13.80 -12.52 29.07
C VAL A 332 15.08 -13.29 29.43
N ALA A 333 15.43 -14.33 28.68
CA ALA A 333 16.66 -15.08 28.89
C ALA A 333 17.91 -14.22 28.66
N LYS A 334 17.89 -13.36 27.65
CA LYS A 334 18.97 -12.41 27.34
C LYS A 334 19.14 -11.37 28.44
N ILE A 335 18.06 -10.74 28.90
CA ILE A 335 18.09 -9.79 30.02
C ILE A 335 18.62 -10.47 31.30
N ALA A 336 18.20 -11.70 31.58
CA ALA A 336 18.69 -12.46 32.72
C ALA A 336 20.18 -12.82 32.60
N ALA A 337 20.64 -13.17 31.39
CA ALA A 337 22.03 -13.46 31.10
C ALA A 337 22.92 -12.22 31.23
N ASP A 338 22.48 -11.08 30.70
CA ASP A 338 23.20 -9.80 30.77
C ASP A 338 23.28 -9.29 32.20
N ARG A 339 22.18 -9.38 32.97
CA ARG A 339 22.20 -9.08 34.41
C ARG A 339 23.19 -9.97 35.15
N ARG A 340 23.21 -11.28 34.86
CA ARG A 340 24.16 -12.22 35.49
C ARG A 340 25.61 -11.92 35.10
N ARG A 341 25.86 -11.46 33.88
CA ARG A 341 27.19 -11.02 33.43
C ARG A 341 27.62 -9.74 34.13
N ALA A 342 26.74 -8.76 34.27
CA ALA A 342 26.99 -7.52 35.00
C ALA A 342 27.31 -7.78 36.49
N GLU A 343 26.49 -8.60 37.17
CA GLU A 343 26.71 -8.97 38.58
C GLU A 343 28.06 -9.68 38.79
N ARG A 344 28.50 -10.51 37.83
CA ARG A 344 29.83 -11.14 37.86
C ARG A 344 30.96 -10.13 37.66
N ALA A 345 30.82 -9.23 36.70
CA ALA A 345 31.81 -8.18 36.45
C ALA A 345 31.94 -7.21 37.63
N GLU A 346 30.86 -6.95 38.36
CA GLU A 346 30.89 -6.19 39.63
C GLU A 346 31.58 -6.98 40.74
N ALA A 347 31.28 -8.29 40.87
CA ALA A 347 31.94 -9.14 41.85
C ALA A 347 33.47 -9.24 41.63
N ASP A 348 33.93 -9.25 40.37
CA ASP A 348 35.35 -9.28 40.03
C ASP A 348 36.10 -7.99 40.40
N LYS A 349 35.40 -6.86 40.52
CA LYS A 349 35.96 -5.56 40.96
C LYS A 349 36.05 -5.40 42.49
N MET A 350 35.49 -6.33 43.27
CA MET A 350 35.43 -6.25 44.74
C MET A 350 36.70 -6.82 45.40
N SER A 351 36.98 -6.41 46.66
CA SER A 351 38.17 -6.89 47.39
C SER A 351 38.11 -8.41 47.72
N PRO A 352 39.24 -9.08 48.00
CA PRO A 352 39.31 -10.53 48.21
C PRO A 352 38.38 -11.07 49.33
N GLU A 353 38.18 -10.30 50.40
CA GLU A 353 37.29 -10.70 51.52
C GLU A 353 35.80 -10.54 51.17
N GLN A 354 35.47 -9.50 50.38
CA GLN A 354 34.11 -9.25 49.94
C GLN A 354 33.65 -10.28 48.88
N ARG A 355 34.57 -10.74 48.03
CA ARG A 355 34.33 -11.84 47.06
C ARG A 355 33.96 -13.14 47.75
N ARG A 356 34.68 -13.55 48.82
CA ARG A 356 34.38 -14.77 49.59
C ARG A 356 32.98 -14.75 50.22
N LYS A 357 32.57 -13.62 50.80
CA LYS A 357 31.21 -13.44 51.36
C LYS A 357 30.12 -13.48 50.29
N TRP A 358 30.38 -12.94 49.10
CA TRP A 358 29.45 -12.99 47.97
C TRP A 358 29.28 -14.41 47.43
N GLU A 359 30.36 -15.16 47.25
CA GLU A 359 30.36 -16.56 46.79
C GLU A 359 29.63 -17.51 47.76
N GLU A 360 29.82 -17.36 49.07
CA GLU A 360 29.10 -18.16 50.07
C GLU A 360 27.59 -17.87 50.06
N LYS A 361 27.20 -16.60 49.86
CA LYS A 361 25.80 -16.19 49.76
C LYS A 361 25.14 -16.72 48.48
N GLU A 362 25.85 -16.71 47.36
CA GLU A 362 25.44 -17.35 46.09
C GLU A 362 25.29 -18.87 46.25
N ARG A 363 26.26 -19.56 46.86
CA ARG A 363 26.18 -21.00 47.13
C ARG A 363 24.94 -21.35 47.96
N LYS A 364 24.66 -20.60 49.04
CA LYS A 364 23.44 -20.80 49.85
C LYS A 364 22.16 -20.54 49.06
N ARG A 365 22.13 -19.53 48.17
CA ARG A 365 20.98 -19.25 47.28
C ARG A 365 20.77 -20.37 46.25
N ALA A 366 21.83 -20.91 45.67
CA ALA A 366 21.78 -22.02 44.72
C ALA A 366 21.28 -23.31 45.37
N LEU A 367 21.77 -23.65 46.56
CA LEU A 367 21.29 -24.79 47.37
C LEU A 367 19.80 -24.65 47.73
N LYS A 368 19.34 -23.46 48.13
CA LYS A 368 17.90 -23.22 48.38
C LYS A 368 17.06 -23.35 47.11
N LYS A 369 17.54 -22.85 45.96
CA LYS A 369 16.84 -23.02 44.67
C LYS A 369 16.75 -24.49 44.25
N SER A 370 17.81 -25.28 44.44
CA SER A 370 17.79 -26.70 44.06
C SER A 370 16.88 -27.54 44.95
N LEU A 371 16.86 -27.26 46.26
CA LEU A 371 15.94 -27.89 47.22
C LEU A 371 14.46 -27.56 46.93
N ASN A 372 14.16 -26.29 46.60
CA ASN A 372 12.79 -25.87 46.24
C ASN A 372 12.32 -26.41 44.88
N ARG A 373 13.24 -26.66 43.93
CA ARG A 373 12.88 -27.33 42.67
C ARG A 373 12.51 -28.80 42.88
N ARG A 374 13.26 -29.51 43.73
CA ARG A 374 13.00 -30.94 44.04
C ARG A 374 11.65 -31.16 44.74
N THR A 375 11.25 -30.26 45.63
CA THR A 375 9.96 -30.35 46.34
C THR A 375 8.74 -30.03 45.47
N ARG A 376 8.91 -29.28 44.37
CA ARG A 376 7.81 -28.94 43.44
C ARG A 376 7.47 -30.04 42.42
N VAL A 377 8.31 -31.05 42.25
CA VAL A 377 8.13 -32.17 41.29
C VAL A 377 7.48 -33.40 41.93
N ILE A 378 7.32 -33.40 43.27
CA ILE A 378 6.82 -34.55 44.06
C ILE A 378 5.34 -34.36 44.50
N LYS A 379 4.69 -33.26 44.09
CA LYS A 379 3.23 -33.08 44.14
C LYS A 379 2.70 -33.10 42.72
#